data_AF-A0A3C0TPM7-F1
#
_entry.id   AF-A0A3C0TPM7-F1
#
_cell.length_a   1.000
_cell.length_b   1.000
_cell.length_c   1.000
_cell.angle_alpha   90.00
_cell.angle_beta   90.00
_cell.angle_gamma   90.00
#
_symmetry.space_group_name_H-M   'P 1'
#
loop_
_entity.id
_entity.type
_entity.pdbx_description
1 polymer ?
#
loop_
_entity_poly.entity_id
_entity_poly.type
_entity_poly.pdbx_seq_one_letter_code
_entity_poly.pdbx_strand_id
1 'polypeptide(L)'
;MKKQFTVFFVLFVLLVAAHPAAAKKAVFGPKKYDVKERYGKENRYHADFRAAKGRYVFKIRNGEQWPQRPDFMELTLNGQPMLKEAKYEHPYIACFVELRRKNSLDLAIRDAKPSSFWRPKLPPRFVTVTVLPVRGTMIPGVFGGVTWDALTAYIGSIRKIGNRKAAGLAAKAANLQNDTTVRAEAVRNLSDRKETGARDFLFRLFGDIADKPEVRAEAALAIGALGSAQGLPVLFREILNPHPLIRTASARALSFYPEKDTRSLLAKRLTTLDPMRRAALMRTLTESGWKPVGTLVDLAGSADPYVANMAVEILGGLQDPRATDLLLTLIHKPGNRDVKIIITALGRSKDPRAVEPLVNIAQDPEQSSGNEIELAQALADLGDQRGVKPIKRMMKQVKTARAKQTLGEAYRKITGKKE
;
A
#
# COMPACT_ATOMS: atom_id res chain seq x y z
N MET A 1 -23.96 -8.23 -48.29
CA MET A 1 -24.92 -7.80 -47.24
C MET A 1 -24.36 -8.27 -45.90
N LYS A 2 -23.73 -7.45 -45.05
CA LYS A 2 -24.25 -6.40 -44.13
C LYS A 2 -25.30 -6.89 -43.11
N LYS A 3 -24.90 -6.78 -41.83
CA LYS A 3 -25.65 -6.60 -40.57
C LYS A 3 -26.34 -7.85 -39.96
N GLN A 4 -26.47 -8.06 -38.63
CA GLN A 4 -25.99 -7.43 -37.39
C GLN A 4 -26.41 -8.36 -36.21
N PHE A 5 -25.60 -8.42 -35.14
CA PHE A 5 -25.90 -8.75 -33.71
C PHE A 5 -26.86 -9.92 -33.38
N THR A 6 -26.46 -10.88 -32.55
CA THR A 6 -26.54 -10.72 -31.08
C THR A 6 -25.54 -11.63 -30.35
N VAL A 7 -24.94 -11.03 -29.34
CA VAL A 7 -23.99 -11.53 -28.34
C VAL A 7 -24.43 -12.84 -27.69
N PHE A 8 -23.59 -13.89 -27.76
CA PHE A 8 -23.68 -15.05 -26.86
C PHE A 8 -22.56 -15.00 -25.82
N PHE A 9 -22.79 -14.19 -24.78
CA PHE A 9 -22.05 -14.21 -23.53
C PHE A 9 -22.77 -15.21 -22.61
N VAL A 10 -22.31 -16.46 -22.56
CA VAL A 10 -22.70 -17.37 -21.47
C VAL A 10 -21.57 -17.36 -20.45
N LEU A 11 -21.75 -16.43 -19.52
CA LEU A 11 -21.05 -16.31 -18.26
C LEU A 11 -21.29 -17.59 -17.45
N PHE A 12 -20.35 -18.54 -17.44
CA PHE A 12 -20.39 -19.67 -16.50
C PHE A 12 -19.97 -19.16 -15.11
N VAL A 13 -20.86 -18.43 -14.46
CA VAL A 13 -20.80 -18.21 -13.02
C VAL A 13 -21.22 -19.54 -12.40
N LEU A 14 -20.21 -20.34 -12.03
CA LEU A 14 -20.35 -21.25 -10.90
C LEU A 14 -20.62 -20.36 -9.68
N LEU A 15 -21.90 -20.04 -9.51
CA LEU A 15 -22.45 -19.44 -8.33
C LEU A 15 -22.19 -20.47 -7.23
N VAL A 16 -21.20 -20.18 -6.38
CA VAL A 16 -21.15 -20.79 -5.06
C VAL A 16 -22.49 -20.43 -4.45
N ALA A 17 -23.40 -21.41 -4.41
CA ALA A 17 -24.65 -21.32 -3.69
C ALA A 17 -24.33 -21.24 -2.19
N ALA A 18 -23.96 -20.03 -1.78
CA ALA A 18 -23.98 -19.52 -0.43
C ALA A 18 -24.67 -18.15 -0.45
N HIS A 19 -25.75 -18.03 -1.24
CA HIS A 19 -26.76 -17.00 -0.99
C HIS A 19 -27.51 -17.39 0.29
N PRO A 20 -27.60 -16.53 1.31
CA PRO A 20 -28.49 -16.74 2.46
C PRO A 20 -29.97 -16.73 2.08
N ALA A 21 -30.32 -16.30 0.85
CA ALA A 21 -31.70 -16.23 0.37
C ALA A 21 -32.28 -17.58 -0.08
N ALA A 22 -31.46 -18.63 -0.24
CA ALA A 22 -31.94 -20.00 -0.41
C ALA A 22 -31.59 -20.79 0.86
N ALA A 23 -32.42 -20.63 1.89
CA ALA A 23 -32.29 -21.29 3.18
C ALA A 23 -32.27 -22.81 3.03
N LYS A 24 -31.07 -23.40 2.96
CA LYS A 24 -30.88 -24.73 3.52
C LYS A 24 -30.80 -24.57 5.03
N LYS A 25 -31.73 -25.22 5.74
CA LYS A 25 -31.84 -25.21 7.21
C LYS A 25 -30.46 -25.45 7.84
N ALA A 26 -30.02 -24.52 8.69
CA ALA A 26 -28.78 -24.68 9.43
C ALA A 26 -28.83 -25.98 10.25
N VAL A 27 -27.70 -26.69 10.33
CA VAL A 27 -27.61 -27.90 11.16
C VAL A 27 -27.38 -27.57 12.63
N PHE A 28 -26.90 -26.36 12.92
CA PHE A 28 -26.79 -25.79 14.25
C PHE A 28 -26.90 -24.26 14.19
N GLY A 29 -27.60 -23.67 15.15
CA GLY A 29 -27.85 -22.23 15.21
C GLY A 29 -28.83 -21.72 14.13
N PRO A 30 -28.93 -20.39 13.95
CA PRO A 30 -28.14 -19.34 14.61
C PRO A 30 -28.37 -19.32 16.12
N LYS A 31 -27.31 -19.53 16.90
CA LYS A 31 -27.36 -19.48 18.37
C LYS A 31 -26.57 -18.27 18.85
N LYS A 32 -27.22 -17.41 19.64
CA LYS A 32 -26.60 -16.24 20.27
C LYS A 32 -25.93 -16.67 21.58
N TYR A 33 -24.72 -16.20 21.79
CA TYR A 33 -23.93 -16.39 22.99
C TYR A 33 -23.53 -15.03 23.52
N ASP A 34 -24.05 -14.65 24.67
CA ASP A 34 -23.79 -13.30 25.21
C ASP A 34 -22.32 -13.12 25.59
N VAL A 35 -21.85 -11.87 25.62
CA VAL A 35 -20.54 -11.53 26.16
C VAL A 35 -20.79 -10.74 27.44
N LYS A 36 -20.72 -11.40 28.60
CA LYS A 36 -20.86 -10.72 29.89
C LYS A 36 -19.54 -10.05 30.23
N GLU A 37 -19.60 -8.82 30.71
CA GLU A 37 -18.43 -8.05 31.14
C GLU A 37 -17.78 -8.74 32.35
N ARG A 38 -16.51 -9.12 32.20
CA ARG A 38 -15.79 -9.91 33.20
C ARG A 38 -14.31 -9.50 33.36
N TYR A 39 -13.93 -8.32 32.86
CA TYR A 39 -12.61 -7.69 33.08
C TYR A 39 -11.42 -8.58 32.67
N GLY A 40 -11.53 -9.24 31.53
CA GLY A 40 -10.54 -10.17 30.97
C GLY A 40 -10.74 -11.63 31.38
N LYS A 41 -11.74 -11.96 32.21
CA LYS A 41 -12.09 -13.35 32.51
C LYS A 41 -13.01 -13.92 31.44
N GLU A 42 -12.95 -15.24 31.26
CA GLU A 42 -13.68 -15.91 30.18
C GLU A 42 -15.18 -16.06 30.46
N ASN A 43 -15.98 -15.86 29.41
CA ASN A 43 -17.31 -16.40 29.26
C ASN A 43 -17.21 -17.73 28.52
N ARG A 44 -17.50 -18.85 29.19
CA ARG A 44 -17.46 -20.19 28.60
C ARG A 44 -18.86 -20.68 28.30
N TYR A 45 -19.02 -21.22 27.10
CA TYR A 45 -20.26 -21.79 26.61
C TYR A 45 -19.99 -23.17 26.02
N HIS A 46 -20.92 -24.09 26.28
CA HIS A 46 -20.89 -25.45 25.78
C HIS A 46 -22.18 -25.77 25.03
N ALA A 47 -22.08 -26.54 23.95
CA ALA A 47 -23.24 -27.03 23.22
C ALA A 47 -22.96 -28.34 22.49
N ASP A 48 -23.81 -29.33 22.72
CA ASP A 48 -23.86 -30.55 21.93
C ASP A 48 -24.88 -30.47 20.80
N PHE A 49 -24.55 -31.05 19.64
CA PHE A 49 -25.48 -31.17 18.52
C PHE A 49 -25.19 -32.37 17.61
N ARG A 50 -26.21 -32.82 16.88
CA ARG A 50 -26.10 -33.91 15.91
C ARG A 50 -26.09 -33.37 14.49
N ALA A 51 -25.26 -33.95 13.64
CA ALA A 51 -25.21 -33.63 12.21
C ALA A 51 -24.85 -34.88 11.40
N ALA A 52 -25.17 -34.91 10.11
CA ALA A 52 -24.62 -35.94 9.23
C ALA A 52 -23.10 -35.79 9.14
N LYS A 53 -22.36 -36.91 9.11
CA LYS A 53 -20.91 -36.88 8.93
C LYS A 53 -20.59 -36.19 7.60
N GLY A 54 -19.73 -35.18 7.62
CA GLY A 54 -19.42 -34.43 6.41
C GLY A 54 -18.80 -33.07 6.68
N ARG A 55 -18.75 -32.24 5.64
CA ARG A 55 -18.05 -30.96 5.60
C ARG A 55 -19.01 -29.78 5.75
N TYR A 56 -18.68 -28.87 6.65
CA TYR A 56 -19.52 -27.75 7.04
C TYR A 56 -18.70 -26.47 7.19
N VAL A 57 -19.40 -25.33 7.17
CA VAL A 57 -18.82 -24.04 7.50
C VAL A 57 -19.46 -23.50 8.76
N PHE A 58 -18.61 -23.15 9.71
CA PHE A 58 -18.99 -22.35 10.87
C PHE A 58 -18.95 -20.89 10.45
N LYS A 59 -20.11 -20.24 10.47
CA LYS A 59 -20.24 -18.80 10.35
C LYS A 59 -20.30 -18.21 11.74
N ILE A 60 -19.35 -17.33 12.04
CA ILE A 60 -19.31 -16.59 13.30
C ILE A 60 -19.53 -15.12 12.98
N ARG A 61 -20.54 -14.51 13.63
CA ARG A 61 -20.86 -13.09 13.51
C ARG A 61 -20.73 -12.42 14.88
N ASN A 62 -20.06 -11.27 14.90
CA ASN A 62 -19.90 -10.46 16.09
C ASN A 62 -20.95 -9.36 16.15
N GLY A 63 -21.91 -9.50 17.08
CA GLY A 63 -23.01 -8.55 17.23
C GLY A 63 -23.79 -8.29 15.94
N GLU A 64 -24.44 -7.13 15.86
CA GLU A 64 -25.22 -6.72 14.70
C GLU A 64 -24.51 -5.65 13.86
N GLN A 65 -23.67 -4.81 14.47
CA GLN A 65 -22.98 -3.67 13.85
C GLN A 65 -21.47 -3.63 14.21
N TRP A 66 -20.64 -3.16 13.28
CA TRP A 66 -19.19 -2.91 13.38
C TRP A 66 -18.97 -1.39 13.42
N PRO A 67 -18.04 -0.79 14.23
CA PRO A 67 -16.60 -1.10 14.31
C PRO A 67 -16.00 -1.31 15.72
N GLN A 68 -16.79 -1.60 16.74
CA GLN A 68 -16.31 -1.69 18.12
C GLN A 68 -15.85 -3.12 18.52
N ARG A 69 -14.66 -3.60 18.11
CA ARG A 69 -14.19 -4.92 18.61
C ARG A 69 -12.69 -5.08 18.86
N PRO A 70 -12.35 -5.40 20.11
CA PRO A 70 -11.19 -6.23 20.43
C PRO A 70 -11.50 -7.33 21.48
N ASP A 71 -12.27 -8.36 21.13
CA ASP A 71 -12.46 -9.54 22.01
C ASP A 71 -11.54 -10.69 21.57
N PHE A 72 -11.12 -11.50 22.54
CA PHE A 72 -10.48 -12.79 22.28
C PHE A 72 -11.55 -13.87 22.23
N MET A 73 -11.42 -14.77 21.27
CA MET A 73 -12.34 -15.89 21.11
C MET A 73 -11.56 -17.16 20.85
N GLU A 74 -11.86 -18.18 21.63
CA GLU A 74 -11.42 -19.54 21.37
C GLU A 74 -12.64 -20.37 21.00
N LEU A 75 -12.52 -21.12 19.91
CA LEU A 75 -13.56 -22.03 19.47
C LEU A 75 -12.96 -23.41 19.29
N THR A 76 -13.50 -24.38 20.01
CA THR A 76 -13.06 -25.77 19.99
C THR A 76 -14.24 -26.65 19.57
N LEU A 77 -13.98 -27.56 18.65
CA LEU A 77 -14.97 -28.52 18.14
C LEU A 77 -14.41 -29.92 18.34
N ASN A 78 -15.15 -30.76 19.06
CA ASN A 78 -14.74 -32.13 19.36
C ASN A 78 -13.34 -32.22 20.00
N GLY A 79 -13.00 -31.27 20.87
CA GLY A 79 -11.69 -31.15 21.51
C GLY A 79 -10.57 -30.60 20.62
N GLN A 80 -10.85 -30.27 19.36
CA GLN A 80 -9.87 -29.69 18.43
C GLN A 80 -10.04 -28.17 18.33
N PRO A 81 -8.99 -27.37 18.58
CA PRO A 81 -9.06 -25.91 18.49
C PRO A 81 -9.22 -25.49 17.02
N MET A 82 -10.33 -24.81 16.72
CA MET A 82 -10.60 -24.21 15.42
C MET A 82 -10.13 -22.76 15.35
N LEU A 83 -10.25 -22.03 16.45
CA LEU A 83 -9.76 -20.66 16.59
C LEU A 83 -8.95 -20.60 17.88
N LYS A 84 -7.67 -20.26 17.74
CA LYS A 84 -6.76 -20.04 18.88
C LYS A 84 -6.93 -18.61 19.38
N GLU A 85 -6.50 -18.35 20.62
CA GLU A 85 -6.59 -17.06 21.29
C GLU A 85 -5.95 -15.93 20.46
N ALA A 86 -6.77 -15.32 19.60
CA ALA A 86 -6.37 -14.22 18.74
C ALA A 86 -7.40 -13.10 18.90
N LYS A 87 -6.90 -11.87 18.90
CA LYS A 87 -7.75 -10.68 18.90
C LYS A 87 -8.57 -10.69 17.62
N TYR A 88 -9.89 -10.79 17.76
CA TYR A 88 -10.72 -10.99 16.60
C TYR A 88 -11.18 -9.65 16.02
N GLU A 89 -10.59 -9.27 14.88
CA GLU A 89 -10.74 -7.95 14.24
C GLU A 89 -11.69 -7.94 13.02
N HIS A 90 -12.42 -9.04 12.75
CA HIS A 90 -13.41 -9.07 11.66
C HIS A 90 -14.85 -9.18 12.19
N PRO A 91 -15.85 -8.60 11.53
CA PRO A 91 -17.26 -8.82 11.85
C PRO A 91 -17.73 -10.25 11.59
N TYR A 92 -17.23 -10.87 10.51
CA TYR A 92 -17.58 -12.23 10.08
C TYR A 92 -16.35 -13.11 9.92
N ILE A 93 -16.46 -14.33 10.45
CA ILE A 93 -15.48 -15.41 10.25
C ILE A 93 -16.19 -16.61 9.64
N ALA A 94 -15.48 -17.30 8.76
CA ALA A 94 -15.80 -18.63 8.30
C ALA A 94 -14.69 -19.60 8.72
N CYS A 95 -15.06 -20.69 9.40
CA CYS A 95 -14.16 -21.80 9.67
C CYS A 95 -14.69 -23.06 8.98
N PHE A 96 -13.88 -23.68 8.13
CA PHE A 96 -14.24 -24.94 7.48
C PHE A 96 -13.89 -26.12 8.37
N VAL A 97 -14.86 -27.02 8.59
CA VAL A 97 -14.69 -28.17 9.49
C VAL A 97 -15.33 -29.44 8.97
N GLU A 98 -14.89 -30.55 9.55
CA GLU A 98 -15.51 -31.85 9.39
C GLU A 98 -16.30 -32.21 10.65
N LEU A 99 -17.60 -32.46 10.48
CA LEU A 99 -18.50 -32.88 11.56
C LEU A 99 -18.64 -34.39 11.62
N ARG A 100 -18.88 -34.88 12.84
CA ARG A 100 -19.23 -36.27 13.17
C ARG A 100 -20.74 -36.38 13.43
N ARG A 101 -21.24 -37.58 13.72
CA ARG A 101 -22.66 -37.80 14.07
C ARG A 101 -23.09 -37.07 15.35
N LYS A 102 -22.20 -37.02 16.33
CA LYS A 102 -22.33 -36.24 17.57
C LYS A 102 -21.16 -35.27 17.62
N ASN A 103 -21.43 -34.00 17.92
CA ASN A 103 -20.41 -32.97 18.02
C ASN A 103 -20.59 -32.17 19.30
N SER A 104 -19.46 -31.82 19.92
CA SER A 104 -19.36 -30.93 21.06
C SER A 104 -18.68 -29.63 20.63
N LEU A 105 -19.30 -28.50 20.94
CA LEU A 105 -18.78 -27.17 20.68
C LEU A 105 -18.51 -26.45 22.00
N ASP A 106 -17.26 -26.00 22.16
CA ASP A 106 -16.83 -25.16 23.26
C ASP A 106 -16.42 -23.79 22.73
N LEU A 107 -17.00 -22.74 23.30
CA LEU A 107 -16.75 -21.35 22.94
C LEU A 107 -16.34 -20.59 24.19
N ALA A 108 -15.13 -20.04 24.18
CA ALA A 108 -14.66 -19.12 25.20
C ALA A 108 -14.52 -17.73 24.58
N ILE A 109 -15.09 -16.72 25.24
CA ILE A 109 -14.98 -15.31 24.82
C ILE A 109 -14.47 -14.49 26.00
N ARG A 110 -13.43 -13.69 25.78
CA ARG A 110 -12.86 -12.77 26.76
C ARG A 110 -13.00 -11.33 26.26
N ASP A 111 -13.43 -10.44 27.14
CA ASP A 111 -13.36 -9.01 26.94
C ASP A 111 -11.90 -8.52 27.05
N ALA A 112 -11.50 -7.52 26.26
CA ALA A 112 -10.17 -6.93 26.41
C ALA A 112 -10.02 -6.27 27.80
N LYS A 113 -8.87 -6.49 28.47
CA LYS A 113 -8.53 -5.75 29.68
C LYS A 113 -8.46 -4.24 29.37
N PRO A 114 -9.13 -3.37 30.15
CA PRO A 114 -9.03 -1.94 29.97
C PRO A 114 -7.60 -1.47 30.30
N SER A 115 -7.03 -0.61 29.45
CA SER A 115 -5.67 -0.09 29.63
C SER A 115 -5.56 1.16 30.50
N SER A 116 -6.67 1.75 30.98
CA SER A 116 -6.65 2.94 31.86
C SER A 116 -8.04 3.36 32.37
N PHE A 117 -8.07 4.25 33.37
CA PHE A 117 -9.21 4.66 34.22
C PHE A 117 -10.42 5.33 33.55
N TRP A 118 -10.45 5.46 32.22
CA TRP A 118 -11.63 6.01 31.54
C TRP A 118 -11.70 5.59 30.07
N ARG A 119 -12.80 4.93 29.64
CA ARG A 119 -13.53 5.20 28.37
C ARG A 119 -14.75 4.28 28.11
N PRO A 120 -15.63 4.62 27.13
CA PRO A 120 -17.10 4.51 27.18
C PRO A 120 -17.65 3.12 26.87
N LYS A 121 -18.94 2.91 27.13
CA LYS A 121 -19.67 1.67 26.78
C LYS A 121 -19.60 1.39 25.27
N LEU A 122 -19.07 0.21 24.89
CA LEU A 122 -19.77 -0.87 24.14
C LEU A 122 -18.78 -1.83 23.39
N PRO A 123 -18.68 -3.10 23.81
CA PRO A 123 -18.40 -4.27 22.96
C PRO A 123 -19.71 -4.90 22.42
N PRO A 124 -19.68 -5.85 21.46
CA PRO A 124 -20.89 -6.57 21.06
C PRO A 124 -21.43 -7.38 22.24
N ARG A 125 -22.74 -7.27 22.52
CA ARG A 125 -23.39 -8.02 23.62
C ARG A 125 -23.45 -9.52 23.39
N PHE A 126 -23.12 -10.01 22.19
CA PHE A 126 -23.18 -11.43 21.84
C PHE A 126 -22.37 -11.77 20.58
N VAL A 127 -22.06 -13.06 20.43
CA VAL A 127 -21.60 -13.70 19.19
C VAL A 127 -22.69 -14.65 18.71
N THR A 128 -22.93 -14.68 17.39
CA THR A 128 -23.83 -15.67 16.78
C THR A 128 -23.00 -16.73 16.06
N VAL A 129 -23.18 -17.99 16.44
CA VAL A 129 -22.61 -19.14 15.74
C VAL A 129 -23.70 -19.82 14.94
N THR A 130 -23.42 -20.05 13.66
CA THR A 130 -24.30 -20.81 12.75
C THR A 130 -23.46 -21.82 11.99
N VAL A 131 -23.96 -23.05 11.85
CA VAL A 131 -23.30 -24.11 11.10
C VAL A 131 -24.13 -24.44 9.88
N LEU A 132 -23.50 -24.26 8.71
CA LEU A 132 -24.16 -24.37 7.43
C LEU A 132 -23.54 -25.52 6.62
N PRO A 133 -24.36 -26.29 5.86
CA PRO A 133 -23.84 -27.30 4.96
C PRO A 133 -23.06 -26.63 3.81
N VAL A 134 -21.93 -27.24 3.41
CA VAL A 134 -21.12 -26.75 2.29
C VAL A 134 -21.32 -27.65 1.07
N ARG A 135 -21.47 -27.03 -0.12
CA ARG A 135 -21.43 -27.72 -1.41
C ARG A 135 -20.06 -27.52 -2.07
N GLY A 136 -19.36 -28.62 -2.35
CA GLY A 136 -18.07 -28.63 -3.06
C GLY A 136 -16.83 -28.82 -2.17
N THR A 137 -15.65 -28.64 -2.76
CA THR A 137 -14.36 -28.76 -2.08
C THR A 137 -14.13 -27.60 -1.12
N MET A 138 -13.69 -27.91 0.10
CA MET A 138 -13.33 -26.92 1.10
C MET A 138 -11.91 -26.41 0.88
N ILE A 139 -11.70 -25.12 1.12
CA ILE A 139 -10.37 -24.60 1.37
C ILE A 139 -10.19 -24.68 2.90
N PRO A 140 -9.25 -25.47 3.42
CA PRO A 140 -9.04 -25.55 4.86
C PRO A 140 -8.57 -24.20 5.40
N GLY A 141 -9.14 -23.76 6.51
CA GLY A 141 -8.71 -22.55 7.20
C GLY A 141 -9.83 -21.72 7.82
N VAL A 142 -9.39 -20.61 8.39
CA VAL A 142 -10.20 -19.57 9.02
C VAL A 142 -10.07 -18.29 8.21
N PHE A 143 -11.19 -17.72 7.79
CA PHE A 143 -11.22 -16.56 6.90
C PHE A 143 -12.06 -15.44 7.52
N GLY A 144 -11.62 -14.19 7.37
CA GLY A 144 -12.31 -12.99 7.89
C GLY A 144 -12.90 -12.12 6.79
N GLY A 145 -13.91 -11.31 7.14
CA GLY A 145 -14.45 -10.28 6.26
C GLY A 145 -15.43 -9.33 6.95
N VAL A 146 -15.64 -8.16 6.32
CA VAL A 146 -16.53 -7.11 6.85
C VAL A 146 -18.01 -7.51 6.78
N THR A 147 -18.38 -8.28 5.74
CA THR A 147 -19.72 -8.88 5.59
C THR A 147 -19.61 -10.35 5.22
N TRP A 148 -20.67 -11.12 5.45
CA TRP A 148 -20.72 -12.51 5.00
C TRP A 148 -20.59 -12.63 3.48
N ASP A 149 -21.16 -11.68 2.73
CA ASP A 149 -21.07 -11.67 1.27
C ASP A 149 -19.65 -11.31 0.80
N ALA A 150 -18.98 -10.38 1.48
CA ALA A 150 -17.57 -10.09 1.20
C ALA A 150 -16.67 -11.32 1.46
N LEU A 151 -16.91 -12.02 2.58
CA LEU A 151 -16.19 -13.22 2.95
C LEU A 151 -16.41 -14.39 1.96
N THR A 152 -17.66 -14.62 1.54
CA THR A 152 -17.97 -15.66 0.55
C THR A 152 -17.37 -15.33 -0.81
N ALA A 153 -17.40 -14.06 -1.22
CA ALA A 153 -16.76 -13.60 -2.45
C ALA A 153 -15.23 -13.71 -2.37
N TYR A 154 -14.63 -13.49 -1.19
CA TYR A 154 -13.21 -13.69 -0.93
C TYR A 154 -12.81 -15.16 -1.06
N ILE A 155 -13.49 -16.08 -0.38
CA ILE A 155 -13.27 -17.53 -0.54
C ILE A 155 -13.51 -17.96 -1.98
N GLY A 156 -14.55 -17.43 -2.63
CA GLY A 156 -14.86 -17.68 -4.04
C GLY A 156 -13.72 -17.26 -4.97
N SER A 157 -13.06 -16.13 -4.69
CA SER A 157 -11.90 -15.67 -5.49
C SER A 157 -10.71 -16.64 -5.40
N ILE A 158 -10.45 -17.25 -4.24
CA ILE A 158 -9.40 -18.26 -4.08
C ILE A 158 -9.74 -19.52 -4.88
N ARG A 159 -11.01 -19.96 -4.84
CA ARG A 159 -11.48 -21.15 -5.58
C ARG A 159 -11.39 -21.01 -7.10
N LYS A 160 -11.47 -19.78 -7.62
CA LYS A 160 -11.37 -19.50 -9.05
C LYS A 160 -9.93 -19.57 -9.59
N ILE A 161 -8.93 -19.62 -8.70
CA ILE A 161 -7.53 -19.75 -9.10
C ILE A 161 -7.32 -21.16 -9.63
N GLY A 162 -7.19 -21.30 -10.95
CA GLY A 162 -7.05 -22.61 -11.61
C GLY A 162 -5.74 -23.34 -11.26
N ASN A 163 -4.64 -22.59 -11.04
CA ASN A 163 -3.37 -23.18 -10.65
C ASN A 163 -3.40 -23.63 -9.17
N ARG A 164 -3.25 -24.94 -8.94
CA ARG A 164 -3.33 -25.55 -7.61
C ARG A 164 -2.29 -25.00 -6.62
N LYS A 165 -1.06 -24.71 -7.06
CA LYS A 165 -0.02 -24.14 -6.18
C LYS A 165 -0.38 -22.69 -5.83
N ALA A 166 -0.83 -21.90 -6.79
CA ALA A 166 -1.26 -20.53 -6.58
C ALA A 166 -2.50 -20.44 -5.64
N ALA A 167 -3.47 -21.33 -5.83
CA ALA A 167 -4.63 -21.45 -4.95
C ALA A 167 -4.21 -21.82 -3.51
N GLY A 168 -3.20 -22.70 -3.36
CA GLY A 168 -2.61 -23.03 -2.06
C GLY A 168 -1.96 -21.83 -1.36
N LEU A 169 -1.21 -21.00 -2.11
CA LEU A 169 -0.62 -19.77 -1.59
C LEU A 169 -1.69 -18.75 -1.19
N ALA A 170 -2.70 -18.54 -2.04
CA ALA A 170 -3.82 -17.66 -1.73
C ALA A 170 -4.59 -18.12 -0.47
N ALA A 171 -4.85 -19.43 -0.34
CA ALA A 171 -5.44 -20.00 0.87
C ALA A 171 -4.57 -19.77 2.11
N LYS A 172 -3.25 -19.94 1.98
CA LYS A 172 -2.28 -19.70 3.07
C LYS A 172 -2.26 -18.23 3.49
N ALA A 173 -2.25 -17.31 2.53
CA ALA A 173 -2.31 -15.85 2.76
C ALA A 173 -3.62 -15.43 3.43
N ALA A 174 -4.73 -16.08 3.06
CA ALA A 174 -6.06 -15.78 3.54
C ALA A 174 -6.40 -16.36 4.92
N ASN A 175 -5.69 -17.42 5.35
CA ASN A 175 -5.98 -18.10 6.60
C ASN A 175 -5.48 -17.31 7.81
N LEU A 176 -6.41 -16.82 8.63
CA LEU A 176 -6.14 -16.02 9.82
C LEU A 176 -5.45 -16.78 10.96
N GLN A 177 -5.39 -18.12 10.88
CA GLN A 177 -4.59 -18.92 11.82
C GLN A 177 -3.09 -18.81 11.57
N ASN A 178 -2.69 -18.39 10.37
CA ASN A 178 -1.29 -18.20 10.05
C ASN A 178 -0.83 -16.83 10.56
N ASP A 179 0.40 -16.76 11.05
CA ASP A 179 0.99 -15.48 11.45
C ASP A 179 1.09 -14.51 10.28
N THR A 180 1.02 -13.21 10.58
CA THR A 180 1.06 -12.12 9.60
C THR A 180 2.22 -12.26 8.61
N THR A 181 3.42 -12.61 9.09
CA THR A 181 4.61 -12.80 8.26
C THR A 181 4.44 -13.93 7.25
N VAL A 182 3.90 -15.07 7.69
CA VAL A 182 3.65 -16.24 6.84
C VAL A 182 2.60 -15.92 5.78
N ARG A 183 1.60 -15.13 6.14
CA ARG A 183 0.55 -14.67 5.23
C ARG A 183 1.11 -13.72 4.17
N ALA A 184 1.90 -12.74 4.59
CA ALA A 184 2.57 -11.79 3.71
C ALA A 184 3.53 -12.49 2.72
N GLU A 185 4.34 -13.43 3.20
CA GLU A 185 5.23 -14.24 2.36
C GLU A 185 4.46 -15.05 1.33
N ALA A 186 3.30 -15.62 1.70
CA ALA A 186 2.46 -16.35 0.77
C ALA A 186 1.92 -15.45 -0.37
N VAL A 187 1.62 -14.17 -0.08
CA VAL A 187 1.23 -13.19 -1.10
C VAL A 187 2.40 -12.85 -2.02
N ARG A 188 3.61 -12.66 -1.45
CA ARG A 188 4.82 -12.40 -2.24
C ARG A 188 5.15 -13.56 -3.19
N ASN A 189 5.13 -14.79 -2.67
CA ASN A 189 5.34 -15.99 -3.48
C ASN A 189 4.26 -16.17 -4.56
N LEU A 190 3.04 -15.65 -4.35
CA LEU A 190 1.98 -15.63 -5.35
C LEU A 190 2.29 -14.61 -6.46
N SER A 191 2.84 -13.45 -6.10
CA SER A 191 3.31 -12.40 -7.01
C SER A 191 4.44 -12.87 -7.93
N ASP A 192 5.46 -13.54 -7.39
CA ASP A 192 6.64 -14.00 -8.16
C ASP A 192 6.29 -14.95 -9.30
N ARG A 193 5.14 -15.62 -9.17
CA ARG A 193 4.62 -16.55 -10.16
C ARG A 193 3.80 -15.88 -11.26
N LYS A 194 3.51 -14.57 -11.14
CA LYS A 194 2.70 -13.76 -12.07
C LYS A 194 1.35 -14.41 -12.41
N GLU A 195 0.73 -15.06 -11.44
CA GLU A 195 -0.50 -15.85 -11.65
C GLU A 195 -1.71 -14.92 -11.80
N THR A 196 -2.09 -14.61 -13.03
CA THR A 196 -3.20 -13.68 -13.34
C THR A 196 -4.55 -14.13 -12.76
N GLY A 197 -4.75 -15.43 -12.57
CA GLY A 197 -5.94 -15.98 -11.92
C GLY A 197 -6.12 -15.55 -10.45
N ALA A 198 -5.06 -15.08 -9.78
CA ALA A 198 -5.10 -14.59 -8.41
C ALA A 198 -5.52 -13.12 -8.28
N ARG A 199 -5.73 -12.42 -9.38
CA ARG A 199 -6.08 -10.99 -9.42
C ARG A 199 -7.25 -10.63 -8.50
N ASP A 200 -8.37 -11.31 -8.63
CA ASP A 200 -9.58 -11.02 -7.84
C ASP A 200 -9.33 -11.19 -6.34
N PHE A 201 -8.52 -12.20 -5.99
CA PHE A 201 -8.12 -12.47 -4.61
C PHE A 201 -7.25 -11.33 -4.07
N LEU A 202 -6.21 -10.92 -4.81
CA LEU A 202 -5.31 -9.83 -4.41
C LEU A 202 -6.05 -8.51 -4.24
N PHE A 203 -7.01 -8.20 -5.13
CA PHE A 203 -7.81 -6.98 -5.03
C PHE A 203 -8.65 -6.95 -3.76
N ARG A 204 -9.27 -8.08 -3.41
CA ARG A 204 -10.05 -8.21 -2.18
C ARG A 204 -9.16 -8.12 -0.95
N LEU A 205 -8.02 -8.81 -0.96
CA LEU A 205 -7.06 -8.79 0.14
C LEU A 205 -6.53 -7.37 0.40
N PHE A 206 -6.13 -6.67 -0.66
CA PHE A 206 -5.65 -5.29 -0.54
C PHE A 206 -6.73 -4.32 -0.02
N GLY A 207 -7.97 -4.51 -0.47
CA GLY A 207 -9.13 -3.73 -0.08
C GLY A 207 -9.72 -4.09 1.30
N ASP A 208 -9.27 -5.17 1.94
CA ASP A 208 -9.78 -5.57 3.25
C ASP A 208 -9.20 -4.70 4.35
N ILE A 209 -9.92 -3.65 4.73
CA ILE A 209 -9.52 -2.70 5.77
C ILE A 209 -9.37 -3.35 7.16
N ALA A 210 -9.94 -4.54 7.38
CA ALA A 210 -9.84 -5.26 8.64
C ALA A 210 -8.57 -6.13 8.71
N ASP A 211 -7.88 -6.32 7.59
CA ASP A 211 -6.66 -7.14 7.56
C ASP A 211 -5.41 -6.32 7.93
N LYS A 212 -4.35 -7.05 8.28
CA LYS A 212 -3.07 -6.49 8.73
C LYS A 212 -2.40 -5.69 7.61
N PRO A 213 -1.90 -4.47 7.88
CA PRO A 213 -1.28 -3.61 6.88
C PRO A 213 -0.15 -4.27 6.11
N GLU A 214 0.61 -5.18 6.73
CA GLU A 214 1.72 -5.93 6.13
C GLU A 214 1.23 -6.85 5.01
N VAL A 215 0.15 -7.60 5.25
CA VAL A 215 -0.43 -8.51 4.25
C VAL A 215 -1.04 -7.72 3.10
N ARG A 216 -1.73 -6.61 3.42
CA ARG A 216 -2.30 -5.70 2.43
C ARG A 216 -1.23 -5.01 1.59
N ALA A 217 -0.10 -4.62 2.18
CA ALA A 217 1.03 -4.03 1.47
C ALA A 217 1.62 -5.00 0.45
N GLU A 218 1.83 -6.27 0.82
CA GLU A 218 2.25 -7.30 -0.14
C GLU A 218 1.21 -7.51 -1.25
N ALA A 219 -0.09 -7.43 -0.93
CA ALA A 219 -1.14 -7.51 -1.94
C ALA A 219 -1.07 -6.33 -2.92
N ALA A 220 -0.76 -5.12 -2.46
CA ALA A 220 -0.54 -3.95 -3.33
C ALA A 220 0.62 -4.19 -4.31
N LEU A 221 1.76 -4.67 -3.80
CA LEU A 221 2.93 -4.98 -4.62
C LEU A 221 2.62 -6.08 -5.65
N ALA A 222 1.91 -7.12 -5.22
CA ALA A 222 1.47 -8.20 -6.11
C ALA A 222 0.53 -7.69 -7.22
N ILE A 223 -0.39 -6.78 -6.90
CA ILE A 223 -1.25 -6.10 -7.89
C ILE A 223 -0.40 -5.34 -8.92
N GLY A 224 0.64 -4.63 -8.45
CA GLY A 224 1.59 -3.96 -9.33
C GLY A 224 2.32 -4.94 -10.25
N ALA A 225 2.84 -6.04 -9.70
CA ALA A 225 3.62 -7.02 -10.43
C ALA A 225 2.80 -7.78 -11.48
N LEU A 226 1.48 -7.92 -11.26
CA LEU A 226 0.55 -8.41 -12.27
C LEU A 226 0.38 -7.45 -13.47
N GLY A 227 0.74 -6.17 -13.33
CA GLY A 227 0.75 -5.17 -14.40
C GLY A 227 -0.62 -4.83 -14.96
N SER A 228 -1.70 -5.09 -14.22
CA SER A 228 -3.05 -4.98 -14.73
C SER A 228 -3.68 -3.60 -14.48
N ALA A 229 -4.07 -2.91 -15.56
CA ALA A 229 -4.61 -1.55 -15.48
C ALA A 229 -5.84 -1.39 -14.55
N GLN A 230 -6.66 -2.44 -14.36
CA GLN A 230 -7.81 -2.34 -13.42
C GLN A 230 -7.37 -2.29 -11.94
N GLY A 231 -6.08 -2.47 -11.63
CA GLY A 231 -5.50 -2.24 -10.30
C GLY A 231 -5.19 -0.76 -10.03
N LEU A 232 -5.06 0.05 -11.08
CA LEU A 232 -4.70 1.46 -10.93
C LEU A 232 -5.69 2.26 -10.06
N PRO A 233 -7.03 2.15 -10.24
CA PRO A 233 -7.96 2.94 -9.43
C PRO A 233 -7.83 2.68 -7.92
N VAL A 234 -7.61 1.42 -7.52
CA VAL A 234 -7.46 1.07 -6.11
C VAL A 234 -6.09 1.53 -5.57
N LEU A 235 -5.01 1.37 -6.32
CA LEU A 235 -3.68 1.86 -5.92
C LEU A 235 -3.68 3.39 -5.76
N PHE A 236 -4.28 4.15 -6.69
CA PHE A 236 -4.39 5.61 -6.61
C PHE A 236 -5.28 6.12 -5.47
N ARG A 237 -6.24 5.32 -5.02
CA ARG A 237 -6.98 5.64 -3.79
C ARG A 237 -6.05 5.55 -2.58
N GLU A 238 -5.26 4.48 -2.52
CA GLU A 238 -4.46 4.07 -1.36
C GLU A 238 -3.10 4.78 -1.22
N ILE A 239 -2.63 5.51 -2.25
CA ILE A 239 -1.46 6.42 -2.08
C ILE A 239 -1.71 7.55 -1.07
N LEU A 240 -2.96 7.79 -0.66
CA LEU A 240 -3.33 8.71 0.43
C LEU A 240 -3.75 7.98 1.73
N ASN A 241 -3.51 6.69 1.85
CA ASN A 241 -3.89 5.93 3.04
C ASN A 241 -3.21 6.49 4.30
N PRO A 242 -3.89 6.62 5.45
CA PRO A 242 -3.24 7.09 6.68
C PRO A 242 -2.07 6.18 7.14
N HIS A 243 -2.13 4.89 6.82
CA HIS A 243 -1.10 3.92 7.18
C HIS A 243 0.10 4.01 6.23
N PRO A 244 1.33 4.28 6.73
CA PRO A 244 2.51 4.52 5.90
C PRO A 244 2.87 3.31 5.02
N LEU A 245 2.83 2.09 5.56
CA LEU A 245 3.13 0.88 4.77
C LEU A 245 2.21 0.74 3.54
N ILE A 246 0.92 1.09 3.66
CA ILE A 246 -0.03 0.97 2.55
C ILE A 246 0.26 2.02 1.49
N ARG A 247 0.55 3.27 1.89
CA ARG A 247 0.93 4.32 0.92
C ARG A 247 2.20 3.94 0.15
N THR A 248 3.24 3.53 0.86
CA THR A 248 4.54 3.19 0.27
C THR A 248 4.43 1.98 -0.66
N ALA A 249 3.71 0.93 -0.25
CA ALA A 249 3.48 -0.22 -1.10
C ALA A 249 2.65 0.13 -2.34
N SER A 250 1.64 1.00 -2.21
CA SER A 250 0.84 1.48 -3.35
C SER A 250 1.68 2.29 -4.33
N ALA A 251 2.52 3.19 -3.83
CA ALA A 251 3.44 3.96 -4.65
C ALA A 251 4.43 3.05 -5.40
N ARG A 252 5.06 2.10 -4.69
CA ARG A 252 5.98 1.14 -5.30
C ARG A 252 5.27 0.23 -6.32
N ALA A 253 4.03 -0.18 -6.06
CA ALA A 253 3.25 -0.93 -7.03
C ALA A 253 2.96 -0.11 -8.30
N LEU A 254 2.71 1.20 -8.18
CA LEU A 254 2.51 2.09 -9.31
C LEU A 254 3.78 2.26 -10.17
N SER A 255 4.98 2.09 -9.60
CA SER A 255 6.23 2.15 -10.37
C SER A 255 6.43 0.98 -11.33
N PHE A 256 5.67 -0.10 -11.18
CA PHE A 256 5.66 -1.22 -12.11
C PHE A 256 4.85 -0.96 -13.38
N TYR A 257 4.09 0.14 -13.43
CA TYR A 257 3.32 0.54 -14.60
C TYR A 257 4.07 1.57 -15.44
N PRO A 258 3.94 1.52 -16.78
CA PRO A 258 4.42 2.58 -17.64
C PRO A 258 3.83 3.94 -17.25
N GLU A 259 4.65 4.99 -17.29
CA GLU A 259 4.22 6.34 -16.91
C GLU A 259 3.04 6.83 -17.76
N LYS A 260 2.99 6.48 -19.05
CA LYS A 260 1.87 6.80 -19.94
C LYS A 260 0.50 6.34 -19.42
N ASP A 261 0.46 5.25 -18.65
CA ASP A 261 -0.78 4.66 -18.14
C ASP A 261 -1.17 5.25 -16.77
N THR A 262 -0.24 5.89 -16.07
CA THR A 262 -0.42 6.41 -14.71
C THR A 262 -0.47 7.94 -14.64
N ARG A 263 0.14 8.65 -15.59
CA ARG A 263 0.30 10.12 -15.57
C ARG A 263 -1.03 10.87 -15.43
N SER A 264 -2.05 10.51 -16.20
CA SER A 264 -3.36 11.20 -16.15
C SER A 264 -4.08 10.97 -14.82
N LEU A 265 -4.00 9.76 -14.27
CA LEU A 265 -4.58 9.41 -12.97
C LEU A 265 -3.85 10.11 -11.83
N LEU A 266 -2.52 10.17 -11.87
CA LEU A 266 -1.72 10.91 -10.90
C LEU A 266 -2.03 12.41 -10.96
N ALA A 267 -2.05 13.00 -12.16
CA ALA A 267 -2.41 14.40 -12.35
C ALA A 267 -3.79 14.72 -11.77
N LYS A 268 -4.81 13.91 -12.09
CA LYS A 268 -6.16 14.04 -11.52
C LYS A 268 -6.17 13.92 -9.99
N ARG A 269 -5.31 13.07 -9.42
CA ARG A 269 -5.23 12.93 -7.96
C ARG A 269 -4.57 14.16 -7.32
N LEU A 270 -3.51 14.68 -7.92
CA LEU A 270 -2.78 15.85 -7.44
C LEU A 270 -3.64 17.13 -7.48
N THR A 271 -4.56 17.26 -8.43
CA THR A 271 -5.50 18.40 -8.51
C THR A 271 -6.51 18.41 -7.38
N THR A 272 -6.76 17.28 -6.70
CA THR A 272 -7.65 17.22 -5.53
C THR A 272 -6.98 17.70 -4.23
N LEU A 273 -5.68 18.00 -4.27
CA LEU A 273 -4.87 18.39 -3.13
C LEU A 273 -4.45 19.85 -3.24
N ASP A 274 -4.41 20.52 -2.09
CA ASP A 274 -3.75 21.83 -1.94
C ASP A 274 -2.24 21.72 -2.26
N PRO A 275 -1.56 22.85 -2.57
CA PRO A 275 -0.15 22.86 -2.97
C PRO A 275 0.78 22.13 -1.98
N MET A 276 0.54 22.26 -0.68
CA MET A 276 1.39 21.66 0.35
C MET A 276 1.23 20.14 0.39
N ARG A 277 -0.02 19.65 0.36
CA ARG A 277 -0.30 18.21 0.29
C ARG A 277 0.15 17.58 -1.02
N ARG A 278 0.06 18.32 -2.13
CA ARG A 278 0.56 17.89 -3.44
C ARG A 278 2.07 17.63 -3.40
N ALA A 279 2.84 18.58 -2.87
CA ALA A 279 4.28 18.45 -2.70
C ALA A 279 4.67 17.29 -1.77
N ALA A 280 3.99 17.17 -0.61
CA ALA A 280 4.23 16.08 0.33
C ALA A 280 3.96 14.70 -0.29
N LEU A 281 2.88 14.58 -1.07
CA LEU A 281 2.59 13.35 -1.81
C LEU A 281 3.74 13.04 -2.78
N MET A 282 4.15 13.98 -3.64
CA MET A 282 5.20 13.73 -4.63
C MET A 282 6.54 13.33 -4.01
N ARG A 283 6.93 13.94 -2.89
CA ARG A 283 8.11 13.51 -2.12
C ARG A 283 7.96 12.07 -1.64
N THR A 284 6.83 11.76 -0.99
CA THR A 284 6.54 10.40 -0.49
C THR A 284 6.57 9.36 -1.62
N LEU A 285 5.98 9.67 -2.79
CA LEU A 285 5.96 8.76 -3.94
C LEU A 285 7.39 8.49 -4.45
N THR A 286 8.20 9.55 -4.56
CA THR A 286 9.59 9.45 -5.01
C THR A 286 10.46 8.66 -4.04
N GLU A 287 10.37 8.96 -2.74
CA GLU A 287 11.07 8.25 -1.66
C GLU A 287 10.66 6.77 -1.59
N SER A 288 9.41 6.46 -1.94
CA SER A 288 8.89 5.09 -2.04
C SER A 288 9.37 4.36 -3.31
N GLY A 289 10.15 5.01 -4.17
CA GLY A 289 10.77 4.44 -5.37
C GLY A 289 9.97 4.65 -6.66
N TRP A 290 8.84 5.38 -6.64
CA TRP A 290 8.11 5.72 -7.86
C TRP A 290 8.52 7.10 -8.39
N LYS A 291 9.13 7.12 -9.57
CA LYS A 291 9.71 8.32 -10.18
C LYS A 291 8.95 8.72 -11.46
N PRO A 292 7.77 9.37 -11.36
CA PRO A 292 6.99 9.81 -12.52
C PRO A 292 7.57 11.12 -13.10
N VAL A 293 8.66 11.01 -13.87
CA VAL A 293 9.44 12.15 -14.39
C VAL A 293 8.60 13.09 -15.23
N GLY A 294 7.74 12.59 -16.11
CA GLY A 294 6.82 13.40 -16.91
C GLY A 294 5.82 14.19 -16.05
N THR A 295 5.26 13.59 -15.00
CA THR A 295 4.43 14.35 -14.04
C THR A 295 5.24 15.40 -13.27
N LEU A 296 6.47 15.08 -12.88
CA LEU A 296 7.34 16.05 -12.21
C LEU A 296 7.73 17.22 -13.15
N VAL A 297 7.94 16.95 -14.44
CA VAL A 297 8.13 17.99 -15.47
C VAL A 297 6.89 18.89 -15.57
N ASP A 298 5.68 18.33 -15.56
CA ASP A 298 4.44 19.12 -15.55
C ASP A 298 4.33 19.99 -14.29
N LEU A 299 4.64 19.41 -13.13
CA LEU A 299 4.60 20.12 -11.84
C LEU A 299 5.68 21.19 -11.72
N ALA A 300 6.85 20.98 -12.33
CA ALA A 300 7.86 22.00 -12.43
C ALA A 300 7.29 23.22 -13.14
N GLY A 301 6.38 23.07 -14.10
CA GLY A 301 5.61 24.12 -14.79
C GLY A 301 4.54 24.85 -13.96
N SER A 302 4.34 24.49 -12.68
CA SER A 302 3.26 25.04 -11.84
C SER A 302 3.35 26.55 -11.61
N ALA A 303 2.20 27.23 -11.61
CA ALA A 303 2.09 28.64 -11.21
C ALA A 303 2.39 28.86 -9.72
N ASP A 304 2.14 27.85 -8.89
CA ASP A 304 2.50 27.85 -7.47
C ASP A 304 4.03 27.61 -7.32
N PRO A 305 4.79 28.58 -6.78
CA PRO A 305 6.26 28.47 -6.67
C PRO A 305 6.70 27.32 -5.76
N TYR A 306 5.93 26.98 -4.73
CA TYR A 306 6.28 25.91 -3.80
C TYR A 306 6.22 24.55 -4.50
N VAL A 307 5.17 24.30 -5.28
CA VAL A 307 5.04 23.08 -6.10
C VAL A 307 6.10 23.04 -7.20
N ALA A 308 6.34 24.16 -7.88
CA ALA A 308 7.35 24.24 -8.95
C ALA A 308 8.75 23.93 -8.42
N ASN A 309 9.15 24.58 -7.32
CA ASN A 309 10.45 24.38 -6.68
C ASN A 309 10.62 22.94 -6.13
N MET A 310 9.57 22.37 -5.53
CA MET A 310 9.59 20.97 -5.08
C MET A 310 9.83 20.01 -6.25
N ALA A 311 9.18 20.25 -7.39
CA ALA A 311 9.36 19.39 -8.56
C ALA A 311 10.78 19.49 -9.13
N VAL A 312 11.35 20.69 -9.22
CA VAL A 312 12.75 20.92 -9.62
C VAL A 312 13.72 20.21 -8.68
N GLU A 313 13.51 20.33 -7.37
CA GLU A 313 14.33 19.66 -6.36
C GLU A 313 14.33 18.14 -6.55
N ILE A 314 13.14 17.54 -6.70
CA ILE A 314 12.99 16.10 -6.92
C ILE A 314 13.68 15.69 -8.22
N LEU A 315 13.42 16.39 -9.32
CA LEU A 315 13.98 16.11 -10.65
C LEU A 315 15.51 16.05 -10.64
N GLY A 316 16.17 16.97 -9.93
CA GLY A 316 17.63 16.97 -9.78
C GLY A 316 18.17 15.70 -9.12
N GLY A 317 17.42 15.10 -8.21
CA GLY A 317 17.81 13.84 -7.55
C GLY A 317 17.54 12.57 -8.36
N LEU A 318 16.83 12.65 -9.49
CA LEU A 318 16.44 11.46 -10.24
C LEU A 318 17.54 10.91 -11.15
N GLN A 319 18.49 11.77 -11.55
CA GLN A 319 19.53 11.46 -12.55
C GLN A 319 18.93 10.94 -13.88
N ASP A 320 17.76 11.45 -14.26
CA ASP A 320 17.10 11.14 -15.53
C ASP A 320 17.45 12.20 -16.59
N PRO A 321 17.91 11.83 -17.79
CA PRO A 321 18.29 12.79 -18.83
C PRO A 321 17.18 13.79 -19.19
N ARG A 322 15.90 13.38 -19.13
CA ARG A 322 14.75 14.25 -19.41
C ARG A 322 14.58 15.32 -18.31
N ALA A 323 14.92 14.95 -17.07
CA ALA A 323 14.95 15.91 -15.96
C ALA A 323 16.06 16.93 -16.19
N THR A 324 17.26 16.49 -16.59
CA THR A 324 18.36 17.40 -16.92
C THR A 324 18.02 18.35 -18.06
N ASP A 325 17.37 17.88 -19.14
CA ASP A 325 16.96 18.73 -20.27
C ASP A 325 16.08 19.90 -19.82
N LEU A 326 15.13 19.62 -18.92
CA LEU A 326 14.30 20.64 -18.32
C LEU A 326 15.12 21.58 -17.43
N LEU A 327 15.99 21.06 -16.56
CA LEU A 327 16.81 21.88 -15.66
C LEU A 327 17.74 22.83 -16.42
N LEU A 328 18.33 22.37 -17.53
CA LEU A 328 19.14 23.19 -18.45
C LEU A 328 18.32 24.29 -19.13
N THR A 329 17.03 24.05 -19.38
CA THR A 329 16.13 25.09 -19.88
C THR A 329 15.80 26.10 -18.77
N LEU A 330 15.47 25.60 -17.57
CA LEU A 330 15.04 26.42 -16.43
C LEU A 330 16.14 27.33 -15.89
N ILE A 331 17.42 26.93 -15.96
CA ILE A 331 18.50 27.79 -15.44
C ILE A 331 18.63 29.11 -16.22
N HIS A 332 18.24 29.12 -17.50
CA HIS A 332 18.20 30.33 -18.33
C HIS A 332 16.87 31.07 -18.22
N LYS A 333 15.77 30.35 -17.92
CA LYS A 333 14.41 30.88 -17.83
C LYS A 333 13.72 30.36 -16.57
N PRO A 334 14.09 30.88 -15.38
CA PRO A 334 13.63 30.34 -14.10
C PRO A 334 12.13 30.62 -13.86
N GLY A 335 11.60 31.71 -14.39
CA GLY A 335 10.21 32.13 -14.14
C GLY A 335 9.99 32.48 -12.66
N ASN A 336 8.99 31.85 -12.03
CA ASN A 336 8.68 32.00 -10.60
C ASN A 336 9.51 31.09 -9.67
N ARG A 337 10.47 30.34 -10.21
CA ARG A 337 11.27 29.36 -9.46
C ARG A 337 12.49 30.03 -8.84
N ASP A 338 12.95 29.45 -7.75
CA ASP A 338 14.20 29.87 -7.13
C ASP A 338 15.39 29.32 -7.94
N VAL A 339 16.22 30.23 -8.45
CA VAL A 339 17.44 29.91 -9.21
C VAL A 339 18.37 29.00 -8.41
N LYS A 340 18.46 29.19 -7.09
CA LYS A 340 19.29 28.36 -6.19
C LYS A 340 18.91 26.88 -6.23
N ILE A 341 17.61 26.61 -6.33
CA ILE A 341 17.07 25.24 -6.39
C ILE A 341 17.42 24.62 -7.74
N ILE A 342 17.37 25.38 -8.83
CA ILE A 342 17.75 24.89 -10.16
C ILE A 342 19.25 24.57 -10.21
N ILE A 343 20.12 25.46 -9.68
CA ILE A 343 21.56 25.24 -9.58
C ILE A 343 21.86 23.96 -8.78
N THR A 344 21.24 23.84 -7.60
CA THR A 344 21.39 22.66 -6.74
C THR A 344 20.93 21.38 -7.45
N ALA A 345 19.80 21.44 -8.15
CA ALA A 345 19.25 20.32 -8.89
C ALA A 345 20.16 19.89 -10.06
N LEU A 346 20.75 20.83 -10.79
CA LEU A 346 21.75 20.57 -11.84
C LEU A 346 22.99 19.88 -11.26
N GLY A 347 23.50 20.32 -10.11
CA GLY A 347 24.60 19.63 -9.43
C GLY A 347 24.26 18.20 -9.01
N ARG A 348 23.06 18.00 -8.44
CA ARG A 348 22.57 16.67 -8.00
C ARG A 348 22.29 15.71 -9.16
N SER A 349 22.00 16.24 -10.36
CA SER A 349 21.75 15.43 -11.55
C SER A 349 22.95 14.57 -11.95
N LYS A 350 24.17 14.99 -11.54
CA LYS A 350 25.46 14.40 -11.94
C LYS A 350 25.66 14.32 -13.46
N ASP A 351 24.86 15.05 -14.25
CA ASP A 351 24.95 15.05 -15.69
C ASP A 351 26.05 16.03 -16.17
N PRO A 352 27.07 15.56 -16.91
CA PRO A 352 28.16 16.42 -17.38
C PRO A 352 27.71 17.62 -18.22
N ARG A 353 26.52 17.55 -18.84
CA ARG A 353 25.94 18.67 -19.60
C ARG A 353 25.65 19.90 -18.74
N ALA A 354 25.54 19.73 -17.43
CA ALA A 354 25.35 20.83 -16.49
C ALA A 354 26.65 21.62 -16.20
N VAL A 355 27.83 21.08 -16.50
CA VAL A 355 29.11 21.70 -16.12
C VAL A 355 29.29 23.06 -16.79
N GLU A 356 29.18 23.12 -18.10
CA GLU A 356 29.45 24.35 -18.86
C GLU A 356 28.46 25.48 -18.53
N PRO A 357 27.13 25.24 -18.50
CA PRO A 357 26.17 26.25 -18.05
C PRO A 357 26.47 26.79 -16.64
N LEU A 358 26.77 25.92 -15.68
CA LEU A 358 27.07 26.35 -14.30
C LEU A 358 28.42 27.08 -14.20
N VAL A 359 29.42 26.68 -14.98
CA VAL A 359 30.71 27.40 -15.07
C VAL A 359 30.50 28.80 -15.62
N ASN A 360 29.68 28.96 -16.66
CA ASN A 360 29.40 30.26 -17.26
C ASN A 360 28.71 31.19 -16.25
N ILE A 361 27.70 30.69 -15.54
CA ILE A 361 27.01 31.45 -14.46
C ILE A 361 27.99 31.82 -13.34
N ALA A 362 28.86 30.89 -12.93
CA ALA A 362 29.85 31.14 -11.88
C ALA A 362 30.97 32.11 -12.29
N GLN A 363 31.16 32.36 -13.59
CA GLN A 363 32.12 33.32 -14.10
C GLN A 363 31.53 34.72 -14.29
N ASP A 364 30.20 34.84 -14.39
CA ASP A 364 29.49 36.10 -14.48
C ASP A 364 29.23 36.65 -13.07
N PRO A 365 29.84 37.78 -12.66
CA PRO A 365 29.63 38.35 -11.33
C PRO A 365 28.18 38.73 -11.04
N GLU A 366 27.40 39.12 -12.05
CA GLU A 366 26.00 39.51 -11.87
C GLU A 366 25.14 38.28 -11.61
N GLN A 367 25.37 37.19 -12.36
CA GLN A 367 24.57 35.96 -12.22
C GLN A 367 24.99 35.10 -11.01
N SER A 368 26.27 35.11 -10.65
CA SER A 368 26.77 34.37 -9.49
C SER A 368 26.48 35.05 -8.16
N SER A 369 26.20 36.36 -8.15
CA SER A 369 25.92 37.10 -6.92
C SER A 369 24.73 36.50 -6.16
N GLY A 370 24.97 36.11 -4.90
CA GLY A 370 23.96 35.48 -4.05
C GLY A 370 23.74 33.99 -4.29
N ASN A 371 24.40 33.38 -5.29
CA ASN A 371 24.32 31.95 -5.64
C ASN A 371 25.67 31.23 -5.48
N GLU A 372 26.68 31.88 -4.89
CA GLU A 372 28.07 31.40 -4.88
C GLU A 372 28.20 30.06 -4.16
N ILE A 373 27.45 29.86 -3.08
CA ILE A 373 27.45 28.61 -2.30
C ILE A 373 26.86 27.48 -3.14
N GLU A 374 25.68 27.72 -3.74
CA GLU A 374 24.97 26.74 -4.53
C GLU A 374 25.74 26.36 -5.79
N LEU A 375 26.36 27.34 -6.47
CA LEU A 375 27.22 27.12 -7.64
C LEU A 375 28.45 26.30 -7.27
N ALA A 376 29.14 26.65 -6.18
CA ALA A 376 30.33 25.92 -5.76
C ALA A 376 29.99 24.47 -5.38
N GLN A 377 28.91 24.25 -4.63
CA GLN A 377 28.44 22.92 -4.28
C GLN A 377 28.04 22.12 -5.52
N ALA A 378 27.29 22.72 -6.45
CA ALA A 378 26.85 22.05 -7.68
C ALA A 378 28.03 21.67 -8.58
N LEU A 379 29.00 22.57 -8.77
CA LEU A 379 30.23 22.28 -9.52
C LEU A 379 31.07 21.18 -8.84
N ALA A 380 31.18 21.21 -7.52
CA ALA A 380 31.87 20.17 -6.76
C ALA A 380 31.13 18.82 -6.77
N ASP A 381 29.81 18.86 -6.88
CA ASP A 381 28.99 17.68 -7.08
C ASP A 381 29.19 17.06 -8.46
N LEU A 382 29.38 17.87 -9.50
CA LEU A 382 29.71 17.40 -10.85
C LEU A 382 31.16 16.89 -10.94
N GLY A 383 32.07 17.41 -10.12
CA GLY A 383 33.46 16.92 -9.99
C GLY A 383 34.37 17.27 -11.17
N ASP A 384 33.93 18.15 -12.07
CA ASP A 384 34.70 18.55 -13.25
C ASP A 384 35.72 19.66 -12.90
N GLN A 385 36.95 19.52 -13.40
CA GLN A 385 38.05 20.46 -13.15
C GLN A 385 37.76 21.88 -13.67
N ARG A 386 36.84 22.04 -14.64
CA ARG A 386 36.40 23.35 -15.13
C ARG A 386 35.76 24.20 -14.01
N GLY A 387 35.22 23.59 -12.96
CA GLY A 387 34.65 24.27 -11.80
C GLY A 387 35.66 24.92 -10.85
N VAL A 388 36.95 24.53 -10.92
CA VAL A 388 38.00 24.99 -9.98
C VAL A 388 38.25 26.49 -10.07
N LYS A 389 38.43 27.02 -11.29
CA LYS A 389 38.72 28.45 -11.50
C LYS A 389 37.56 29.35 -11.03
N PRO A 390 36.30 29.07 -11.40
CA PRO A 390 35.15 29.84 -10.89
C PRO A 390 35.03 29.81 -9.37
N ILE A 391 35.18 28.65 -8.72
CA ILE A 391 35.11 28.53 -7.25
C ILE A 391 36.16 29.42 -6.59
N LYS A 392 37.41 29.34 -7.03
CA LYS A 392 38.51 30.16 -6.50
C LYS A 392 38.27 31.66 -6.66
N ARG A 393 37.62 32.09 -7.74
CA ARG A 393 37.22 33.49 -7.94
C ARG A 393 36.13 33.89 -6.94
N MET A 394 35.06 33.11 -6.85
CA MET A 394 33.96 33.39 -5.91
C MET A 394 34.45 33.42 -4.45
N MET A 395 35.41 32.56 -4.07
CA MET A 395 36.03 32.56 -2.73
C MET A 395 36.63 33.91 -2.33
N LYS A 396 37.17 34.66 -3.29
CA LYS A 396 37.75 35.99 -3.06
C LYS A 396 36.68 37.07 -2.90
N GLN A 397 35.49 36.85 -3.45
CA GLN A 397 34.39 37.82 -3.48
C GLN A 397 33.45 37.66 -2.30
N VAL A 398 33.28 36.43 -1.79
CA VAL A 398 32.40 36.16 -0.65
C VAL A 398 32.94 36.76 0.65
N LYS A 399 32.07 37.43 1.40
CA LYS A 399 32.42 38.09 2.67
C LYS A 399 32.22 37.21 3.89
N THR A 400 31.23 36.31 3.86
CA THR A 400 30.83 35.53 5.04
C THR A 400 31.76 34.34 5.26
N ALA A 401 32.06 34.05 6.54
CA ALA A 401 32.89 32.91 6.91
C ALA A 401 32.27 31.58 6.44
N ARG A 402 30.94 31.45 6.54
CA ARG A 402 30.19 30.28 6.04
C ARG A 402 30.40 30.06 4.54
N ALA A 403 30.26 31.10 3.72
CA ALA A 403 30.48 30.97 2.28
C ALA A 403 31.92 30.57 1.96
N LYS A 404 32.91 31.21 2.59
CA LYS A 404 34.33 30.85 2.41
C LYS A 404 34.60 29.38 2.75
N GLN A 405 34.07 28.91 3.87
CA GLN A 405 34.21 27.51 4.28
C GLN A 405 33.60 26.57 3.25
N THR A 406 32.34 26.81 2.83
CA THR A 406 31.65 25.93 1.90
C THR A 406 32.32 25.91 0.52
N LEU A 407 32.80 27.05 0.03
CA LEU A 407 33.53 27.12 -1.23
C LEU A 407 34.90 26.40 -1.13
N GLY A 408 35.59 26.51 0.01
CA GLY A 408 36.84 25.76 0.26
C GLY A 408 36.63 24.26 0.33
N GLU A 409 35.53 23.79 0.94
CA GLU A 409 35.13 22.38 0.94
C GLU A 409 34.81 21.89 -0.48
N ALA A 410 34.08 22.69 -1.26
CA ALA A 410 33.79 22.41 -2.66
C ALA A 410 35.06 22.33 -3.52
N TYR A 411 35.98 23.29 -3.37
CA TYR A 411 37.28 23.29 -4.03
C TYR A 411 38.09 22.03 -3.69
N ARG A 412 38.15 21.68 -2.40
CA ARG A 412 38.85 20.49 -1.92
C ARG A 412 38.24 19.21 -2.46
N LYS A 413 36.92 19.14 -2.61
CA LYS A 413 36.22 17.98 -3.18
C LYS A 413 36.61 17.73 -4.65
N ILE A 414 36.89 18.78 -5.43
CA ILE A 414 37.32 18.65 -6.83
C ILE A 414 38.83 18.39 -6.95
N THR A 415 39.65 19.04 -6.13
CA THR A 415 41.13 19.06 -6.32
C THR A 415 41.90 18.15 -5.37
N GLY A 416 41.29 17.71 -4.27
CA GLY A 416 41.96 17.03 -3.15
C GLY A 416 42.82 17.96 -2.26
N LYS A 417 42.96 19.24 -2.62
CA LYS A 417 43.85 20.20 -1.94
C LYS A 417 43.06 21.15 -1.05
N LYS A 418 43.68 21.62 0.05
CA LYS A 418 43.14 22.72 0.86
C LYS A 418 43.51 24.05 0.20
N GLU A 419 42.58 25.01 0.20
CA GLU A 419 42.79 26.38 -0.28
C GLU A 419 42.19 27.39 0.71
#